data_AF-A0A7K2VRH4-F1
#
_entry.id   AF-A0A7K2VRH4-F1
#
_cell.length_a   1.000
_cell.length_b   1.000
_cell.length_c   1.000
_cell.angle_alpha   90.00
_cell.angle_beta   90.00
_cell.angle_gamma   90.00
#
_symmetry.space_group_name_H-M   'P 1'
#
loop_
_entity.id
_entity.type
_entity.pdbx_description
1 polymer ?
#
loop_
_entity_poly.entity_id
_entity_poly.type
_entity_poly.pdbx_seq_one_letter_code
_entity_poly.pdbx_strand_id
1 'polypeptide(L)' 'WWRVVRADGTPPICHEGRAPGLLRGEGVPMAGARVDMGRGRHRWAD' A
#
# COMPACT_ATOMS: atom_id res chain seq x y z
N TRP A 1 9.98 5.64 2.06
CA TRP A 1 9.86 5.00 0.74
C TRP A 1 8.62 4.09 0.65
N TRP A 2 8.29 3.30 1.68
CA TRP A 2 7.21 2.30 1.64
C TRP A 2 5.77 2.82 1.51
N ARG A 3 5.51 4.12 1.77
CA ARG A 3 4.17 4.73 1.66
C ARG A 3 3.74 5.12 0.25
N VAL A 4 4.68 5.11 -0.71
CA VAL A 4 4.36 5.35 -2.11
C VAL A 4 4.28 3.99 -2.80
N VAL A 5 3.11 3.66 -3.34
CA VAL A 5 2.85 2.41 -4.05
C VAL A 5 2.53 2.68 -5.51
N ARG A 6 2.64 1.65 -6.36
CA ARG A 6 2.17 1.76 -7.75
C ARG A 6 0.65 1.93 -7.80
N ALA A 7 0.15 2.37 -8.95
CA ALA A 7 -1.29 2.57 -9.16
C ALA A 7 -2.13 1.30 -8.92
N ASP A 8 -1.54 0.11 -9.08
CA ASP A 8 -2.15 -1.20 -8.80
C ASP A 8 -2.04 -1.63 -7.32
N GLY A 9 -1.51 -0.77 -6.45
CA GLY A 9 -1.28 -1.05 -5.04
C GLY A 9 -0.03 -1.85 -4.74
N THR A 10 0.79 -2.19 -5.73
CA THR A 10 2.04 -2.94 -5.50
C THR A 10 3.04 -2.09 -4.72
N PRO A 11 3.50 -2.52 -3.53
CA PRO A 11 4.52 -1.81 -2.78
C PRO A 11 5.89 -1.93 -3.45
N PRO A 12 6.78 -0.96 -3.22
CA PRO A 12 8.16 -1.05 -3.68
C PRO A 12 8.85 -2.30 -3.10
N ILE A 13 9.67 -2.97 -3.92
CA ILE A 13 10.40 -4.20 -3.56
C ILE A 13 11.82 -3.95 -3.04
N CYS A 14 12.30 -2.70 -3.10
CA CYS A 14 13.61 -2.35 -2.57
C CYS A 14 13.68 -2.58 -1.04
N HIS A 15 14.90 -2.63 -0.50
CA HIS A 15 15.14 -2.90 0.92
C HIS A 15 14.47 -4.19 1.40
N GLU A 16 14.73 -5.29 0.67
CA GLU A 16 14.35 -6.66 1.04
C GLU A 16 12.83 -6.88 1.10
N GLY A 17 12.07 -6.12 0.31
CA GLY A 17 10.62 -6.27 0.28
C GLY A 17 9.94 -6.01 1.62
N ARG A 18 10.52 -5.15 2.48
CA ARG A 18 9.97 -4.83 3.81
C ARG A 18 8.69 -3.99 3.78
N ALA A 19 8.36 -3.36 2.65
CA ALA A 19 7.23 -2.45 2.52
C ALA A 19 5.87 -3.04 2.93
N PRO A 20 5.47 -4.27 2.53
CA PRO A 20 4.19 -4.84 2.94
C PRO A 20 4.07 -5.01 4.46
N GLY A 21 5.17 -5.33 5.16
CA GLY A 21 5.18 -5.44 6.62
C GLY A 21 4.97 -4.09 7.30
N LEU A 22 5.66 -3.05 6.82
CA LEU A 22 5.52 -1.69 7.34
C LEU A 22 4.12 -1.12 7.09
N LEU A 23 3.56 -1.33 5.90
CA LEU A 23 2.19 -0.92 5.58
C LEU A 23 1.15 -1.62 6.47
N ARG A 24 1.30 -2.92 6.74
CA ARG A 24 0.45 -3.64 7.69
C ARG A 24 0.58 -3.11 9.11
N GLY A 25 1.80 -2.80 9.55
CA GLY A 25 2.06 -2.20 10.86
C GLY A 25 1.39 -0.83 11.03
N GLU A 26 1.22 -0.08 9.94
CA GLU A 26 0.48 1.19 9.91
C GLU A 26 -1.05 1.01 9.77
N GLY A 27 -1.55 -0.24 9.68
CA GLY A 27 -2.98 -0.52 9.50
C GLY A 27 -3.52 -0.22 8.10
N VAL A 28 -2.64 -0.08 7.11
CA VAL A 28 -3.05 0.15 5.72
C VAL A 28 -3.86 -1.04 5.22
N PRO A 29 -5.00 -0.83 4.53
CA PRO A 29 -5.80 -1.93 4.02
C PRO A 29 -5.03 -2.68 2.93
N MET A 30 -4.74 -3.96 3.17
CA MET A 30 -3.99 -4.83 2.25
C MET A 30 -4.90 -5.89 1.63
N ALA A 31 -4.68 -6.20 0.35
CA ALA A 31 -5.19 -7.36 -0.37
C ALA A 31 -4.00 -8.27 -0.74
N GLY A 32 -3.74 -9.28 0.09
CA GLY A 32 -2.54 -10.10 -0.02
C GLY A 32 -1.27 -9.26 0.19
N ALA A 33 -0.41 -9.20 -0.83
CA ALA A 33 0.84 -8.41 -0.80
C ALA A 33 0.68 -6.96 -1.32
N ARG A 34 -0.50 -6.59 -1.83
CA ARG A 34 -0.78 -5.26 -2.38
C ARG A 34 -1.64 -4.44 -1.43
N VAL A 35 -1.57 -3.12 -1.54
CA VAL A 35 -2.57 -2.22 -0.93
C VAL A 35 -3.89 -2.41 -1.66
N ASP A 36 -4.98 -2.53 -0.91
CA ASP A 36 -6.32 -2.44 -1.45
C ASP A 36 -6.60 -0.98 -1.82
N MET A 37 -6.37 -0.64 -3.10
CA MET A 37 -6.55 0.72 -3.60
C MET A 37 -8.00 1.19 -3.58
N GLY A 38 -8.97 0.28 -3.49
CA GLY A 38 -10.40 0.60 -3.36
C GLY A 38 -10.75 1.21 -2.01
N ARG A 39 -10.00 0.80 -0.96
CA ARG A 39 -10.11 1.29 0.43
C ARG A 39 -9.03 2.30 0.80
N GLY A 40 -7.83 2.17 0.24
CA GLY A 40 -6.67 3.00 0.56
C GLY A 40 -6.60 4.34 -0.16
N ARG A 41 -7.42 4.56 -1.20
CA ARG A 41 -7.49 5.85 -1.91
C ARG A 41 -8.51 6.78 -1.27
N HIS A 42 -8.11 8.02 -1.08
CA HIS A 42 -9.05 9.10 -0.81
C HIS A 42 -10.01 9.26 -2.01
N ARG A 43 -11.31 9.24 -1.74
CA ARG A 43 -12.33 9.60 -2.71
C ARG A 43 -12.70 11.05 -2.46
N TRP A 44 -12.25 11.93 -3.32
CA TRP A 44 -12.78 13.29 -3.36
C TRP A 44 -14.24 13.18 -3.81
N ALA A 45 -15.16 13.70 -3.01
CA ALA A 45 -16.54 13.93 -3.45
C ALA A 45 -16.58 15.30 -4.15
N ASP A 46 -17.38 15.41 -5.21
CA ASP A 46 -17.69 16.69 -5.88
C ASP A 46 -18.53 17.61 -4.98
#